data_AF-A0A803R9W9-F1
#
_entry.id   AF-A0A803R9W9-F1
#
_cell.length_a   1.000
_cell.length_b   1.000
_cell.length_c   1.000
_cell.angle_alpha   90.00
_cell.angle_beta   90.00
_cell.angle_gamma   90.00
#
_symmetry.space_group_name_H-M   'P 1'
#
loop_
_entity.id
_entity.type
_entity.pdbx_description
1 polymer ?
#
loop_
_entity_poly.entity_id
_entity_poly.type
_entity_poly.pdbx_seq_one_letter_code
_entity_poly.pdbx_strand_id
1 'polypeptide(L)'
;MITSLTAHFTRIAVGDCRDGVLFFSYQEDTKKLEQLYCDPSQRLVADCILKDVDTAVVSDRKGSIAVLSCTDHLEDNASPECNLTVSCAYYMGEIAMSIKKGSFSYRLPADDVLNGGDLKIDSTHNTIIASTLLGSIITFIPLSREEYELLEAVQARLVIHPLTAPILGNDHNEFRRRENPTGVPNILDGDMLTQFLELTSMQQEAVLLFPLGSRDAVSSSMKSSSSPLPINQVVQLLERVHYALN
;
A
#
# COMPACT_ATOMS: atom_id res chain seq x y z
N MET A 1 -6.62 10.22 22.81
CA MET A 1 -7.50 11.29 22.28
C MET A 1 -7.84 10.89 20.86
N ILE A 2 -9.13 10.80 20.54
CA ILE A 2 -9.60 10.42 19.20
C ILE A 2 -9.21 11.53 18.21
N THR A 3 -8.49 11.16 17.15
CA THR A 3 -8.02 12.06 16.09
C THR A 3 -8.82 11.92 14.81
N SER A 4 -9.33 10.72 14.52
CA SER A 4 -10.10 10.42 13.30
C SER A 4 -11.18 9.37 13.60
N LEU A 5 -12.26 9.41 12.84
CA LEU A 5 -13.35 8.46 12.92
C LEU A 5 -13.91 8.21 11.53
N THR A 6 -14.07 6.93 11.19
CA THR A 6 -14.62 6.49 9.91
C THR A 6 -15.56 5.30 10.15
N ALA A 7 -16.58 5.15 9.32
CA ALA A 7 -17.53 4.07 9.44
C ALA A 7 -17.80 3.42 8.08
N HIS A 8 -18.02 2.12 8.10
CA HIS A 8 -18.39 1.32 6.94
C HIS A 8 -19.41 0.26 7.40
N PHE A 9 -20.67 0.46 7.00
CA PHE A 9 -21.82 -0.27 7.57
C PHE A 9 -21.85 -0.16 9.11
N THR A 10 -21.87 -1.29 9.83
CA THR A 10 -21.87 -1.35 11.29
C THR A 10 -20.46 -1.30 11.90
N ARG A 11 -19.42 -1.27 11.07
CA ARG A 11 -18.01 -1.18 11.48
C ARG A 11 -17.61 0.27 11.63
N ILE A 12 -16.90 0.59 12.71
CA ILE A 12 -16.34 1.91 12.98
C ILE A 12 -14.84 1.74 13.24
N ALA A 13 -13.99 2.49 12.56
CA ALA A 13 -12.59 2.61 12.91
C ALA A 13 -12.32 3.98 13.53
N VAL A 14 -11.58 3.96 14.64
CA VAL A 14 -11.26 5.12 15.46
C VAL A 14 -9.74 5.24 15.50
N GLY A 15 -9.21 6.35 14.98
CA GLY A 15 -7.82 6.70 15.18
C GLY A 15 -7.63 7.41 16.50
N ASP A 16 -6.68 6.95 17.30
CA ASP A 16 -6.29 7.53 18.56
C ASP A 16 -4.82 8.00 18.52
N CYS A 17 -4.53 9.07 19.26
CA CYS A 17 -3.17 9.61 19.34
C CYS A 17 -2.20 8.77 20.20
N ARG A 18 -2.65 7.69 20.83
CA ARG A 18 -1.85 6.84 21.73
C ARG A 18 -1.94 5.37 21.33
N ASP A 19 -3.15 4.87 21.16
CA ASP A 19 -3.41 3.44 21.00
C ASP A 19 -3.52 2.99 19.53
N GLY A 20 -3.18 3.86 18.56
CA GLY A 20 -3.23 3.53 17.14
C GLY A 20 -4.66 3.56 16.60
N VAL A 21 -5.07 2.53 15.85
CA VAL A 21 -6.43 2.39 15.33
C VAL A 21 -7.20 1.27 16.02
N LEU A 22 -8.44 1.59 16.42
CA LEU A 22 -9.36 0.70 17.10
C LEU A 22 -10.57 0.42 16.23
N PHE A 23 -11.00 -0.82 16.13
CA PHE A 23 -12.21 -1.20 15.41
C PHE A 23 -13.32 -1.51 16.40
N PHE A 24 -14.48 -0.92 16.15
CA PHE A 24 -15.71 -1.16 16.88
C PHE A 24 -16.79 -1.69 15.95
N SER A 25 -17.73 -2.47 16.49
CA SER A 25 -18.98 -2.77 15.83
C SER A 25 -20.16 -2.28 16.66
N TYR A 26 -21.12 -1.66 15.97
CA TYR A 26 -22.39 -1.29 16.57
C TYR A 26 -23.42 -2.39 16.36
N GLN A 27 -23.90 -2.96 17.46
CA GLN A 27 -24.99 -3.93 17.46
C GLN A 27 -26.32 -3.19 17.58
N GLU A 28 -27.13 -3.20 16.51
CA GLU A 28 -28.41 -2.48 16.46
C GLU A 28 -29.44 -3.03 17.44
N ASP A 29 -29.52 -4.36 17.56
CA ASP A 29 -30.50 -5.05 18.43
C ASP A 29 -30.29 -4.72 19.91
N THR A 30 -29.04 -4.72 20.37
CA THR A 30 -28.68 -4.45 21.76
C THR A 30 -28.41 -2.97 22.04
N LYS A 31 -28.30 -2.15 20.98
CA LYS A 31 -27.88 -0.74 21.02
C LYS A 31 -26.54 -0.56 21.76
N LYS A 32 -25.61 -1.50 21.55
CA LYS A 32 -24.29 -1.50 22.18
C LYS A 32 -23.19 -1.35 21.14
N LEU A 33 -22.11 -0.69 21.57
CA LEU A 33 -20.87 -0.58 20.83
C LEU A 33 -19.86 -1.52 21.47
N GLU A 34 -19.26 -2.40 20.67
CA GLU A 34 -18.26 -3.37 21.13
C GLU A 34 -16.94 -3.15 20.41
N GLN A 35 -15.83 -3.11 21.15
CA GLN A 35 -14.49 -3.09 20.58
C GLN A 35 -14.12 -4.50 20.14
N LEU A 36 -13.71 -4.63 18.88
CA LEU A 36 -13.39 -5.93 18.27
C LEU A 36 -11.90 -6.06 18.01
N TYR A 37 -11.27 -5.01 17.47
CA TYR A 37 -9.86 -5.07 17.11
C TYR A 37 -9.06 -3.85 17.55
N CYS A 38 -7.76 -4.02 17.76
CA CYS A 38 -6.81 -2.97 18.10
C CYS A 38 -5.50 -3.14 17.33
N ASP A 39 -4.88 -2.00 17.00
CA ASP A 39 -3.59 -1.90 16.35
C ASP A 39 -2.51 -2.62 17.19
N PRO A 40 -1.66 -3.47 16.57
CA PRO A 40 -0.57 -4.14 17.28
C PRO A 40 0.54 -3.18 17.71
N SER A 41 0.51 -1.92 17.24
CA SER A 41 1.54 -0.92 17.50
C SER A 41 0.94 0.39 18.03
N GLN A 42 1.69 1.07 18.89
CA GLN A 42 1.33 2.42 19.32
C GLN A 42 1.73 3.42 18.23
N ARG A 43 0.73 4.09 17.66
CA ARG A 43 0.91 5.00 16.53
C ARG A 43 0.24 6.34 16.84
N LEU A 44 0.91 7.42 16.45
CA LEU A 44 0.33 8.75 16.50
C LEU A 44 -0.53 8.93 15.25
N VAL A 45 -1.79 8.50 15.28
CA VAL A 45 -2.65 8.54 14.09
C VAL A 45 -2.86 9.99 13.62
N ALA A 46 -2.62 10.22 12.33
CA ALA A 46 -2.94 11.45 11.63
C ALA A 46 -4.35 11.38 11.05
N ASP A 47 -4.62 10.34 10.26
CA ASP A 47 -5.96 10.03 9.74
C ASP A 47 -6.09 8.52 9.44
N CYS A 48 -7.31 8.02 9.32
CA CYS A 48 -7.58 6.64 8.95
C CYS A 48 -8.88 6.47 8.17
N ILE A 49 -8.94 5.46 7.31
CA ILE A 49 -10.15 5.09 6.55
C ILE A 49 -10.35 3.57 6.55
N LEU A 50 -11.58 3.11 6.69
CA LEU A 50 -11.94 1.71 6.48
C LEU A 50 -12.00 1.43 4.97
N LYS A 51 -11.14 0.54 4.47
CA LYS A 51 -11.17 0.04 3.08
C LYS A 51 -12.38 -0.87 2.87
N ASP A 52 -12.60 -1.78 3.80
CA ASP A 52 -13.73 -2.69 3.86
C ASP A 52 -14.11 -2.93 5.34
N VAL A 53 -14.82 -4.01 5.64
CA VAL A 53 -15.26 -4.30 7.03
C VAL A 53 -14.08 -4.72 7.92
N ASP A 54 -13.02 -5.28 7.34
CA ASP A 54 -11.93 -5.91 8.09
C ASP A 54 -10.56 -5.26 7.84
N THR A 55 -10.48 -4.32 6.90
CA THR A 55 -9.25 -3.65 6.48
C THR A 55 -9.36 -2.13 6.66
N ALA A 56 -8.37 -1.53 7.32
CA ALA A 56 -8.21 -0.08 7.42
C ALA A 56 -6.86 0.37 6.88
N VAL A 57 -6.83 1.60 6.38
CA VAL A 57 -5.60 2.30 6.00
C VAL A 57 -5.39 3.44 6.98
N VAL A 58 -4.17 3.55 7.49
CA VAL A 58 -3.81 4.44 8.59
C VAL A 58 -2.59 5.25 8.20
N SER A 59 -2.68 6.56 8.35
CA SER A 59 -1.54 7.47 8.29
C SER A 59 -1.08 7.83 9.70
N ASP A 60 0.22 7.82 9.93
CA ASP A 60 0.81 8.31 11.17
C ASP A 60 1.42 9.72 11.01
N ARG A 61 1.61 10.40 12.15
CA ARG A 61 2.26 11.71 12.22
C ARG A 61 3.78 11.66 12.07
N LYS A 62 4.37 10.47 11.89
CA LYS A 62 5.80 10.29 11.59
C LYS A 62 6.06 10.26 10.08
N GLY A 63 5.01 10.19 9.27
CA GLY A 63 5.06 10.19 7.81
C GLY A 63 5.01 8.80 7.18
N SER A 64 4.53 7.80 7.92
CA SER A 64 4.28 6.45 7.45
C SER A 64 2.80 6.20 7.21
N ILE A 65 2.52 5.33 6.25
CA ILE A 65 1.19 4.79 6.00
C ILE A 65 1.23 3.27 6.17
N ALA A 66 0.15 2.69 6.65
CA ALA A 66 0.04 1.24 6.80
C ALA A 66 -1.39 0.75 6.54
N VAL A 67 -1.47 -0.48 6.06
CA VAL A 67 -2.71 -1.21 5.89
C VAL A 67 -2.81 -2.24 7.01
N LEU A 68 -3.86 -2.14 7.80
CA LEU A 68 -4.18 -3.05 8.88
C LEU A 68 -5.35 -3.92 8.45
N SER A 69 -5.24 -5.23 8.65
CA SER A 69 -6.32 -6.17 8.36
C SER A 69 -6.52 -7.15 9.51
N CYS A 70 -7.77 -7.56 9.70
CA CYS A 70 -8.10 -8.74 10.47
C CYS A 70 -7.96 -9.97 9.56
N THR A 71 -7.01 -10.87 9.83
CA THR A 71 -6.69 -12.00 8.95
C THR A 71 -7.33 -13.33 9.36
N ASP A 72 -7.95 -13.45 10.53
CA ASP A 72 -8.54 -14.72 10.97
C ASP A 72 -9.87 -14.52 11.68
N HIS A 73 -10.95 -15.09 11.09
CA HIS A 73 -12.17 -15.45 11.82
C HIS A 73 -12.01 -16.74 12.64
N LEU A 74 -10.79 -17.29 12.68
CA LEU A 74 -10.48 -18.52 13.40
C LEU A 74 -10.16 -18.21 14.86
N GLU A 75 -11.16 -18.53 15.68
CA GLU A 75 -11.08 -18.86 17.11
C GLU A 75 -10.83 -17.68 18.08
N ASP A 76 -11.95 -17.14 18.56
CA ASP A 76 -12.35 -17.12 19.97
C ASP A 76 -11.18 -17.01 20.98
N ASN A 77 -11.08 -15.85 21.65
CA ASN A 77 -10.24 -15.54 22.83
C ASN A 77 -8.87 -14.84 22.62
N ALA A 78 -8.60 -14.21 21.48
CA ALA A 78 -7.53 -13.20 21.43
C ALA A 78 -8.00 -11.92 22.17
N SER A 79 -7.20 -11.43 23.12
CA SER A 79 -7.46 -10.14 23.79
C SER A 79 -7.67 -9.05 22.72
N PRO A 80 -8.68 -8.17 22.85
CA PRO A 80 -8.97 -7.12 21.88
C PRO A 80 -7.88 -6.04 21.79
N GLU A 81 -6.76 -6.22 22.49
CA GLU A 81 -5.69 -5.24 22.66
C GLU A 81 -4.61 -5.30 21.56
N CYS A 82 -4.42 -6.41 20.82
CA CYS A 82 -3.37 -6.53 19.77
C CYS A 82 -3.68 -7.61 18.70
N ASN A 83 -4.79 -7.49 17.96
CA ASN A 83 -5.24 -8.55 17.04
C ASN A 83 -5.33 -8.12 15.56
N LEU A 84 -5.08 -6.84 15.24
CA LEU A 84 -4.88 -6.45 13.84
C LEU A 84 -3.51 -6.89 13.35
N THR A 85 -3.44 -7.26 12.08
CA THR A 85 -2.19 -7.57 11.38
C THR A 85 -1.81 -6.44 10.44
N VAL A 86 -0.54 -6.03 10.46
CA VAL A 86 -0.02 -5.04 9.51
C VAL A 86 0.25 -5.76 8.19
N SER A 87 -0.67 -5.63 7.24
CA SER A 87 -0.57 -6.26 5.91
C SER A 87 0.57 -5.69 5.09
N CYS A 88 0.70 -4.36 5.08
CA CYS A 88 1.81 -3.67 4.44
C CYS A 88 1.99 -2.28 5.03
N ALA A 89 3.17 -1.71 4.85
CA ALA A 89 3.50 -0.37 5.32
C ALA A 89 4.46 0.33 4.35
N TYR A 90 4.53 1.66 4.45
CA TYR A 90 5.36 2.49 3.60
C TYR A 90 5.68 3.84 4.25
N TYR A 91 6.95 4.17 4.30
CA TYR A 91 7.40 5.48 4.74
C TYR A 91 7.37 6.48 3.59
N MET A 92 6.44 7.43 3.66
CA MET A 92 6.29 8.50 2.67
C MET A 92 7.34 9.60 2.89
N GLY A 93 7.75 9.83 4.14
CA GLY A 93 8.56 10.98 4.52
C GLY A 93 7.77 12.29 4.67
N GLU A 94 6.45 12.23 4.47
CA GLU A 94 5.51 13.32 4.65
C GLU A 94 4.29 12.84 5.42
N ILE A 95 3.67 13.71 6.21
CA ILE A 95 2.48 13.36 7.00
C ILE A 95 1.24 13.47 6.12
N ALA A 96 0.56 12.35 5.88
CA ALA A 96 -0.76 12.37 5.24
C ALA A 96 -1.83 12.80 6.26
N MET A 97 -2.46 13.95 6.01
CA MET A 97 -3.42 14.59 6.90
C MET A 97 -4.87 14.22 6.59
N SER A 98 -5.14 13.75 5.36
CA SER A 98 -6.46 13.27 4.96
C SER A 98 -6.31 12.10 4.00
N ILE A 99 -7.05 11.03 4.26
CA ILE A 99 -7.13 9.83 3.43
C ILE A 99 -8.57 9.66 2.94
N LYS A 100 -8.73 9.43 1.64
CA LYS A 100 -10.04 9.22 1.00
C LYS A 100 -9.97 8.04 0.05
N LYS A 101 -11.07 7.31 -0.09
CA LYS A 101 -11.26 6.41 -1.23
C LYS A 101 -11.60 7.25 -2.45
N GLY A 102 -10.99 6.94 -3.59
CA GLY A 102 -11.31 7.64 -4.82
C GLY A 102 -10.38 7.26 -5.96
N SER A 103 -10.76 7.71 -7.16
CA SER A 103 -9.95 7.59 -8.37
C SER A 103 -10.00 8.92 -9.13
N PHE A 104 -8.90 9.25 -9.82
CA PHE A 104 -8.84 10.39 -10.74
C PHE A 104 -9.11 10.01 -12.20
N SER A 105 -9.24 8.72 -12.50
CA SER A 105 -9.51 8.22 -13.85
C SER A 105 -10.81 8.79 -14.43
N TYR A 106 -10.74 9.42 -15.60
CA TYR A 106 -11.91 9.91 -16.31
C TYR A 106 -12.77 8.75 -16.82
N ARG A 107 -14.03 8.65 -16.35
CA ARG A 107 -14.99 7.64 -16.83
C ARG A 107 -15.89 8.24 -17.91
N LEU A 108 -15.89 7.62 -19.10
CA LEU A 108 -16.87 7.93 -20.13
C LEU A 108 -18.22 7.27 -19.77
N PRO A 109 -19.36 7.96 -19.91
CA PRO A 109 -20.68 7.38 -19.61
C PRO A 109 -21.02 6.10 -20.38
N ALA A 110 -20.30 5.79 -21.46
CA ALA A 110 -20.50 4.60 -22.29
C ALA A 110 -19.74 3.35 -21.79
N ASP A 111 -18.75 3.50 -20.89
CA ASP A 111 -17.96 2.36 -20.36
C ASP A 111 -18.77 1.46 -19.41
N ASP A 112 -19.83 1.99 -18.81
CA ASP A 112 -20.75 1.23 -17.94
C ASP A 112 -21.65 0.27 -18.75
N VAL A 113 -21.82 0.50 -20.07
CA VAL A 113 -22.70 -0.31 -20.94
C VAL A 113 -21.97 -1.49 -21.59
N LEU A 114 -20.65 -1.39 -21.79
CA LEU A 114 -19.84 -2.43 -22.43
C LEU A 114 -19.20 -3.41 -21.43
N ASN A 115 -19.08 -3.03 -20.14
CA ASN A 115 -18.58 -3.92 -19.09
C ASN A 115 -19.73 -4.66 -18.37
N GLY A 116 -20.53 -5.41 -19.13
CA GLY A 116 -21.55 -6.35 -18.62
C GLY A 116 -20.95 -7.59 -17.96
N GLY A 117 -19.95 -7.41 -17.09
CA GLY A 117 -19.31 -8.47 -16.32
C GLY A 117 -18.71 -7.90 -15.03
N ASP A 118 -19.14 -8.43 -13.90
CA ASP A 118 -18.92 -8.00 -12.51
C ASP A 118 -17.45 -7.97 -12.01
N LEU A 119 -16.46 -7.68 -12.86
CA LEU A 119 -15.02 -7.82 -12.53
C LEU A 119 -14.18 -6.53 -12.64
N LYS A 120 -14.67 -5.45 -13.23
CA LYS A 120 -13.84 -4.23 -13.45
C LYS A 120 -14.22 -3.02 -12.59
N ILE A 121 -15.45 -2.96 -12.09
CA ILE A 121 -15.99 -1.82 -11.32
C ILE A 121 -15.36 -1.74 -9.91
N ASP A 122 -14.95 -2.86 -9.30
CA ASP A 122 -14.39 -2.89 -7.94
C ASP A 122 -12.93 -2.46 -7.83
N SER A 123 -12.17 -2.44 -8.94
CA SER A 123 -10.75 -2.09 -8.90
C SER A 123 -10.51 -0.60 -8.60
N THR A 124 -11.37 0.29 -9.12
CA THR A 124 -11.23 1.75 -8.96
C THR A 124 -11.77 2.31 -7.64
N HIS A 125 -12.68 1.58 -6.97
CA HIS A 125 -13.22 1.98 -5.66
C HIS A 125 -12.30 1.59 -4.49
N ASN A 126 -11.22 0.86 -4.77
CA ASN A 126 -10.24 0.39 -3.79
C ASN A 126 -8.93 1.21 -3.78
N THR A 127 -8.84 2.22 -4.64
CA THR A 127 -7.73 3.18 -4.62
C THR A 127 -7.88 4.13 -3.46
N ILE A 128 -6.75 4.42 -2.80
CA ILE A 128 -6.68 5.33 -1.67
C ILE A 128 -5.88 6.56 -2.08
N ILE A 129 -6.47 7.73 -1.86
CA ILE A 129 -5.85 9.02 -2.11
C ILE A 129 -5.52 9.66 -0.77
N ALA A 130 -4.27 10.06 -0.59
CA ALA A 130 -3.78 10.74 0.59
C ALA A 130 -3.30 12.14 0.22
N SER A 131 -3.74 13.16 0.96
CA SER A 131 -3.19 14.51 0.87
C SER A 131 -2.26 14.77 2.04
N THR A 132 -1.07 15.29 1.74
CA THR A 132 -0.01 15.51 2.74
C THR A 132 0.01 16.94 3.27
N LEU A 133 0.67 17.13 4.41
CA LEU A 133 0.88 18.45 5.01
C LEU A 133 1.70 19.39 4.10
N LEU A 134 2.54 18.85 3.22
CA LEU A 134 3.36 19.62 2.29
C LEU A 134 2.64 19.95 0.97
N GLY A 135 1.39 19.53 0.81
CA GLY A 135 0.55 19.81 -0.37
C GLY A 135 0.64 18.76 -1.47
N SER A 136 1.37 17.66 -1.24
CA SER A 136 1.44 16.53 -2.16
C SER A 136 0.16 15.70 -2.13
N ILE A 137 -0.19 15.09 -3.25
CA ILE A 137 -1.27 14.10 -3.37
C ILE A 137 -0.62 12.77 -3.76
N ILE A 138 -0.87 11.75 -2.95
CA ILE A 138 -0.31 10.40 -3.14
C ILE A 138 -1.46 9.43 -3.37
N THR A 139 -1.32 8.57 -4.37
CA THR A 139 -2.34 7.58 -4.73
C THR A 139 -1.79 6.17 -4.51
N PHE A 140 -2.49 5.37 -3.71
CA PHE A 140 -2.19 3.97 -3.46
C PHE A 140 -3.13 3.09 -4.28
N ILE A 141 -2.55 2.32 -5.19
CA ILE A 141 -3.28 1.44 -6.09
C ILE A 141 -3.12 -0.01 -5.60
N PRO A 142 -4.21 -0.76 -5.41
CA PRO A 142 -4.13 -2.19 -5.11
C PRO A 142 -3.59 -2.96 -6.33
N LEU A 143 -2.64 -3.85 -6.09
CA LEU A 143 -2.07 -4.74 -7.11
C LEU A 143 -2.44 -6.19 -6.82
N SER A 144 -2.51 -7.01 -7.87
CA SER A 144 -2.50 -8.46 -7.68
C SER A 144 -1.15 -8.92 -7.13
N ARG A 145 -1.11 -10.11 -6.54
CA ARG A 145 0.15 -10.66 -6.01
C ARG A 145 1.20 -10.83 -7.11
N GLU A 146 0.77 -11.32 -8.27
CA GLU A 146 1.64 -11.54 -9.44
C GLU A 146 2.19 -10.22 -9.98
N GLU A 147 1.35 -9.18 -10.04
CA GLU A 147 1.76 -7.83 -10.44
C GLU A 147 2.76 -7.23 -9.44
N TYR A 148 2.50 -7.40 -8.15
CA TYR A 148 3.39 -6.95 -7.08
C TYR A 148 4.76 -7.64 -7.17
N GLU A 149 4.82 -8.97 -7.26
CA GLU A 149 6.07 -9.73 -7.33
C GLU A 149 6.89 -9.36 -8.58
N LEU A 150 6.22 -9.13 -9.71
CA LEU A 150 6.84 -8.65 -10.94
C LEU A 150 7.47 -7.26 -10.76
N LEU A 151 6.72 -6.30 -10.23
CA LEU A 151 7.18 -4.92 -10.05
C LEU A 151 8.21 -4.79 -8.92
N GLU A 152 8.12 -5.60 -7.87
CA GLU A 152 9.14 -5.68 -6.81
C GLU A 152 10.51 -6.07 -7.41
N ALA A 153 10.53 -7.07 -8.30
CA ALA A 153 11.75 -7.50 -8.97
C ALA A 153 12.34 -6.41 -9.88
N VAL A 154 11.50 -5.57 -10.49
CA VAL A 154 11.92 -4.42 -11.30
C VAL A 154 12.49 -3.30 -10.40
N GLN A 155 11.77 -2.93 -9.34
CA GLN A 155 12.22 -1.91 -8.38
C GLN A 155 13.57 -2.28 -7.76
N ALA A 156 13.75 -3.55 -7.37
CA ALA A 156 15.00 -4.02 -6.78
C ALA A 156 16.22 -3.82 -7.71
N ARG A 157 16.01 -3.84 -9.03
CA ARG A 157 17.06 -3.54 -10.02
C ARG A 157 17.23 -2.04 -10.23
N LEU A 158 16.13 -1.29 -10.34
CA LEU A 158 16.18 0.18 -10.51
C LEU A 158 16.94 0.87 -9.38
N VAL A 159 16.72 0.45 -8.13
CA VAL A 159 17.35 1.04 -6.95
C VAL A 159 18.88 0.96 -6.98
N ILE A 160 19.46 -0.07 -7.61
CA ILE A 160 20.90 -0.31 -7.66
C ILE A 160 21.52 0.01 -9.02
N HIS A 161 20.72 0.15 -10.07
CA HIS A 161 21.22 0.38 -11.42
C HIS A 161 21.80 1.80 -11.55
N PRO A 162 23.00 1.98 -12.12
CA PRO A 162 23.69 3.28 -12.13
C PRO A 162 22.91 4.44 -12.75
N LEU A 163 21.96 4.17 -13.65
CA LEU A 163 21.13 5.21 -14.27
C LEU A 163 20.00 5.73 -13.37
N THR A 164 19.57 4.96 -12.39
CA THR A 164 18.35 5.20 -11.58
C THR A 164 18.61 5.16 -10.09
N ALA A 165 19.81 4.76 -9.67
CA ALA A 165 20.21 4.72 -8.28
C ALA A 165 20.13 6.12 -7.61
N PRO A 166 19.80 6.19 -6.31
CA PRO A 166 19.72 7.46 -5.58
C PRO A 166 21.00 8.30 -5.71
N ILE A 167 20.85 9.56 -6.15
CA ILE A 167 21.97 10.47 -6.48
C ILE A 167 22.93 10.68 -5.30
N LEU A 168 22.40 10.75 -4.08
CA LEU A 168 23.20 10.96 -2.86
C LEU A 168 23.76 9.66 -2.26
N GLY A 169 23.53 8.51 -2.90
CA GLY A 169 23.97 7.21 -2.39
C GLY A 169 23.18 6.71 -1.18
N ASN A 170 22.01 7.29 -0.91
CA ASN A 170 21.11 6.83 0.16
C ASN A 170 20.56 5.44 -0.18
N ASP A 171 20.36 4.60 0.85
CA ASP A 171 19.66 3.33 0.68
C ASP A 171 18.14 3.57 0.57
N HIS A 172 17.57 3.22 -0.58
CA HIS A 172 16.14 3.34 -0.86
C HIS A 172 15.28 2.49 0.07
N ASN A 173 15.70 1.24 0.34
CA ASN A 173 14.95 0.32 1.18
C ASN A 173 14.97 0.78 2.64
N GLU A 174 16.12 1.28 3.12
CA GLU A 174 16.23 1.86 4.46
C GLU A 174 15.27 3.05 4.62
N PHE A 175 15.21 3.93 3.61
CA PHE A 175 14.30 5.07 3.63
C PHE A 175 12.83 4.64 3.62
N ARG A 176 12.41 3.81 2.65
CA ARG A 176 10.99 3.42 2.48
C ARG A 176 10.46 2.48 3.56
N ARG A 177 11.34 1.77 4.27
CA ARG A 177 10.99 0.87 5.39
C ARG A 177 11.19 1.51 6.76
N ARG A 178 11.54 2.79 6.84
CA ARG A 178 11.71 3.48 8.11
C ARG A 178 10.43 3.40 8.94
N GLU A 179 10.55 3.11 10.23
CA GLU A 179 9.45 2.86 11.17
C GLU A 179 8.54 1.66 10.83
N ASN A 180 8.80 0.89 9.77
CA ASN A 180 8.01 -0.30 9.46
C ASN A 180 8.42 -1.47 10.37
N PRO A 181 7.46 -2.25 10.90
CA PRO A 181 7.78 -3.46 11.66
C PRO A 181 8.55 -4.47 10.81
N THR A 182 9.45 -5.23 11.44
CA THR A 182 10.23 -6.26 10.76
C THR A 182 9.33 -7.36 10.19
N GLY A 183 9.59 -7.76 8.95
CA GLY A 183 8.82 -8.80 8.25
C GLY A 183 7.51 -8.33 7.62
N VAL A 184 7.12 -7.06 7.77
CA VAL A 184 5.96 -6.49 7.09
C VAL A 184 6.30 -6.20 5.62
N PRO A 185 5.48 -6.66 4.66
CA PRO A 185 5.62 -6.30 3.25
C PRO A 185 5.62 -4.79 3.02
N ASN A 186 6.49 -4.31 2.12
CA ASN A 186 6.58 -2.89 1.81
C ASN A 186 5.64 -2.54 0.65
N ILE A 187 5.05 -1.35 0.65
CA ILE A 187 4.39 -0.84 -0.57
C ILE A 187 5.47 -0.48 -1.60
N LEU A 188 5.21 -0.72 -2.88
CA LEU A 188 6.12 -0.35 -3.97
C LEU A 188 6.16 1.17 -4.17
N ASP A 189 7.33 1.68 -4.52
CA ASP A 189 7.57 3.09 -4.77
C ASP A 189 7.28 3.40 -6.25
N GLY A 190 6.12 4.02 -6.49
CA GLY A 190 5.66 4.40 -7.81
C GLY A 190 6.62 5.37 -8.53
N ASP A 191 7.28 6.26 -7.80
CA ASP A 191 8.22 7.23 -8.40
C ASP A 191 9.48 6.50 -8.88
N MET A 192 9.98 5.54 -8.09
CA MET A 192 11.10 4.69 -8.50
C MET A 192 10.74 3.85 -9.73
N LEU A 193 9.55 3.23 -9.72
CA LEU A 193 9.08 2.39 -10.83
C LEU A 193 8.84 3.19 -12.11
N THR A 194 8.35 4.43 -12.02
CA THR A 194 8.06 5.29 -13.18
C THR A 194 9.33 5.65 -13.94
N GLN A 195 10.50 5.73 -13.27
CA GLN A 195 11.78 5.95 -13.96
C GLN A 195 12.05 4.90 -15.05
N PHE A 196 11.53 3.68 -14.91
CA PHE A 196 11.66 2.65 -15.94
C PHE A 196 11.02 3.06 -17.27
N LEU A 197 9.89 3.78 -17.22
CA LEU A 197 9.20 4.28 -18.42
C LEU A 197 9.96 5.43 -19.10
N GLU A 198 10.85 6.12 -18.37
CA GLU A 198 11.67 7.21 -18.91
C GLU A 198 12.94 6.69 -19.63
N LEU A 199 13.29 5.41 -19.42
CA LEU A 199 14.44 4.77 -20.05
C LEU A 199 14.16 4.39 -21.51
N THR A 200 15.20 4.45 -22.35
CA THR A 200 15.16 3.88 -23.69
C THR A 200 15.01 2.36 -23.65
N SER A 201 14.51 1.73 -24.73
CA SER A 201 14.33 0.27 -24.78
C SER A 201 15.62 -0.51 -24.48
N MET A 202 16.79 -0.02 -24.95
CA MET A 202 18.09 -0.63 -24.65
C MET A 202 18.45 -0.53 -23.15
N GLN A 203 18.10 0.59 -22.51
CA GLN A 203 18.35 0.80 -21.08
C GLN A 203 17.39 -0.03 -20.23
N GLN A 204 16.13 -0.16 -20.63
CA GLN A 204 15.15 -1.04 -19.97
C GLN A 204 15.63 -2.49 -19.98
N GLU A 205 16.08 -2.99 -21.13
CA GLU A 205 16.72 -4.31 -21.25
C GLU A 205 17.92 -4.45 -20.30
N ALA A 206 18.82 -3.46 -20.30
CA ALA A 206 19.99 -3.45 -19.43
C ALA A 206 19.62 -3.50 -17.94
N VAL A 207 18.58 -2.76 -17.52
CA VAL A 207 18.07 -2.79 -16.15
C VAL A 207 17.55 -4.18 -15.79
N LEU A 208 16.69 -4.79 -16.63
CA LEU A 208 16.10 -6.10 -16.31
C LEU A 208 17.13 -7.24 -16.27
N LEU A 209 18.20 -7.13 -17.07
CA LEU A 209 19.32 -8.06 -17.07
C LEU A 209 20.34 -7.77 -15.95
N PHE A 210 20.23 -6.62 -15.27
CA PHE A 210 21.19 -6.24 -14.25
C PHE A 210 21.18 -7.24 -13.07
N PRO A 211 22.35 -7.78 -12.68
CA PRO A 211 22.41 -8.76 -11.61
C PRO A 211 22.13 -8.09 -10.27
N LEU A 212 21.17 -8.62 -9.54
CA LEU A 212 21.04 -8.37 -8.11
C LEU A 212 22.23 -9.05 -7.43
N GLY A 213 23.28 -8.30 -7.12
CA GLY A 213 24.44 -8.83 -6.42
C GLY A 213 24.03 -9.54 -5.13
N SER A 214 24.60 -10.71 -4.84
CA SER A 214 24.36 -11.37 -3.56
C SER A 214 24.98 -10.52 -2.45
N ARG A 215 24.18 -9.75 -1.73
CA ARG A 215 24.60 -9.09 -0.51
C ARG A 215 23.76 -9.62 0.65
N ASP A 216 24.48 -10.07 1.67
CA ASP A 216 24.09 -11.06 2.68
C ASP A 216 22.82 -10.77 3.50
N ALA A 217 22.09 -11.86 3.77
CA ALA A 217 21.27 -12.20 4.95
C ALA A 217 20.66 -11.05 5.79
N VAL A 218 19.33 -10.90 5.76
CA VAL A 218 18.37 -11.47 6.74
C VAL A 218 16.95 -11.28 6.21
N SER A 219 16.21 -12.40 6.14
CA SER A 219 14.75 -12.56 5.97
C SER A 219 14.05 -11.90 4.77
N SER A 220 14.00 -12.60 3.64
CA SER A 220 12.72 -13.05 3.07
C SER A 220 12.98 -14.20 2.10
N SER A 221 12.08 -15.17 2.06
CA SER A 221 12.16 -16.37 1.23
C SER A 221 11.95 -16.03 -0.25
N MET A 222 12.95 -15.47 -0.93
CA MET A 222 12.91 -15.34 -2.39
C MET A 222 13.62 -16.55 -3.00
N LYS A 223 12.83 -17.47 -3.56
CA LYS A 223 13.33 -18.43 -4.56
C LYS A 223 13.94 -17.60 -5.68
N SER A 224 15.22 -17.80 -5.94
CA SER A 224 15.93 -17.26 -7.09
C SER A 224 15.39 -17.92 -8.38
N SER A 225 14.24 -17.46 -8.87
CA SER A 225 13.78 -17.81 -10.21
C SER A 225 14.44 -16.88 -11.22
N SER A 226 15.54 -17.35 -11.81
CA SER A 226 16.29 -16.71 -12.88
C SER A 226 15.56 -16.77 -14.23
N SER A 227 14.25 -16.51 -14.26
CA SER A 227 13.53 -16.29 -15.52
C SER A 227 13.72 -14.82 -15.93
N PRO A 228 14.13 -14.53 -17.18
CA PRO A 228 14.22 -13.16 -17.65
C PRO A 228 12.85 -12.50 -17.54
N LEU A 229 12.81 -11.30 -16.95
CA LEU A 229 11.58 -10.56 -16.80
C LEU A 229 11.07 -10.12 -18.18
N PRO A 230 9.83 -10.43 -18.56
CA PRO A 230 9.30 -10.05 -19.87
C PRO A 230 9.05 -8.53 -19.94
N ILE A 231 9.91 -7.82 -20.68
CA ILE A 231 9.88 -6.36 -20.83
C ILE A 231 8.49 -5.85 -21.21
N ASN A 232 7.87 -6.47 -22.22
CA ASN A 232 6.55 -6.06 -22.71
C ASN A 232 5.49 -6.11 -21.61
N GLN A 233 5.55 -7.12 -20.73
CA GLN A 233 4.60 -7.25 -19.63
C GLN A 233 4.85 -6.17 -18.56
N VAL A 234 6.12 -5.87 -18.26
CA VAL A 234 6.50 -4.81 -17.31
C VAL A 234 6.03 -3.45 -17.81
N VAL A 235 6.32 -3.12 -19.08
CA VAL A 235 5.92 -1.85 -19.71
C VAL A 235 4.41 -1.71 -19.72
N GLN A 236 3.68 -2.72 -20.23
CA GLN A 236 2.21 -2.69 -20.27
C GLN A 236 1.59 -2.54 -18.87
N LEU A 237 2.15 -3.20 -17.85
CA LEU A 237 1.68 -3.10 -16.49
C LEU A 237 1.92 -1.70 -15.92
N LEU A 238 3.12 -1.15 -16.09
CA LEU A 238 3.46 0.19 -15.62
C LEU A 238 2.66 1.28 -16.35
N GLU A 239 2.50 1.16 -17.67
CA GLU A 239 1.64 2.05 -18.46
C GLU A 239 0.19 1.99 -17.96
N ARG A 240 -0.37 0.80 -17.72
CA ARG A 240 -1.71 0.64 -17.18
C ARG A 240 -1.87 1.33 -15.82
N VAL A 241 -0.90 1.16 -14.92
CA VAL A 241 -0.90 1.79 -13.60
C VAL A 241 -0.77 3.31 -13.73
N HIS A 242 0.10 3.79 -14.61
CA HIS A 242 0.31 5.22 -14.87
C HIS A 242 -0.91 5.88 -15.52
N TYR A 243 -1.57 5.22 -16.48
CA TYR A 243 -2.80 5.71 -17.09
C TYR A 243 -4.01 5.64 -16.15
N ALA A 244 -4.00 4.76 -15.13
CA ALA A 244 -5.05 4.78 -14.11
C ALA A 244 -5.01 6.06 -13.23
N LEU A 245 -3.90 6.79 -13.26
CA LEU A 245 -3.68 8.01 -12.47
C LEU A 245 -4.00 9.31 -13.22
N ASN A 246 -4.03 9.29 -14.57
CA ASN A 246 -4.20 10.46 -15.44
C ASN A 246 -5.54 10.43 -16.19
#